data_AF-A0A9W3KG52-F1
#
_entry.id   AF-A0A9W3KG52-F1
#
_cell.length_a   1.000
_cell.length_b   1.000
_cell.length_c   1.000
_cell.angle_alpha   90.00
_cell.angle_beta   90.00
_cell.angle_gamma   90.00
#
_symmetry.space_group_name_H-M   'P 1'
#
loop_
_entity.id
_entity.type
_entity.pdbx_description
1 polymer ?
#
loop_
_entity_poly.entity_id
_entity_poly.type
_entity_poly.pdbx_seq_one_letter_code
_entity_poly.pdbx_strand_id
1 'polypeptide(L)'
;MSIIYTKGEIKKTKRKVLLTILTMLVIIIGFGYWKLFSLQGVPKGELIRTVKSPDGKYLIKTYFHNAGSLSADAVRGELVNLDTDSEKNIYWNYPDTDPYIEWVNKNIVRIGDQTLDVSQKETYDWRDDDKHVKEMPKQFSR
;
A
#
# COMPACT_ATOMS: atom_id res chain seq x y z
N MET A 1 -29.43 -41.86 -31.26
CA MET A 1 -28.52 -41.89 -30.09
C MET A 1 -27.40 -40.84 -30.15
N SER A 2 -26.68 -40.71 -31.28
CA SER A 2 -25.46 -39.86 -31.39
C SER A 2 -25.70 -38.34 -31.24
N ILE A 3 -26.76 -37.77 -31.83
CA ILE A 3 -27.00 -36.32 -31.82
C ILE A 3 -27.28 -35.78 -30.40
N ILE A 4 -28.00 -36.54 -29.58
CA ILE A 4 -28.30 -36.18 -28.18
C ILE A 4 -27.02 -36.20 -27.34
N TYR A 5 -26.15 -37.20 -27.57
CA TYR A 5 -24.85 -37.31 -26.92
C TYR A 5 -23.95 -36.11 -27.25
N THR A 6 -23.82 -35.74 -28.54
CA THR A 6 -23.03 -34.58 -28.98
C THR A 6 -23.54 -33.26 -28.40
N LYS A 7 -24.87 -33.06 -28.34
CA LYS A 7 -25.48 -31.85 -27.77
C LYS A 7 -25.22 -31.75 -26.26
N GLY A 8 -25.21 -32.88 -25.54
CA GLY A 8 -24.87 -32.96 -24.12
C GLY A 8 -23.41 -32.59 -23.84
N GLU A 9 -22.47 -33.11 -24.62
CA GLU A 9 -21.03 -32.80 -24.48
C GLU A 9 -20.73 -31.33 -24.81
N ILE A 10 -21.33 -30.76 -25.86
CA ILE A 10 -21.20 -29.32 -26.16
C ILE A 10 -21.72 -28.45 -25.00
N LYS A 11 -22.86 -28.80 -24.38
CA LYS A 11 -23.41 -28.07 -23.23
C LYS A 11 -22.47 -28.14 -22.01
N LYS A 12 -21.86 -29.31 -21.74
CA LYS A 12 -20.86 -29.47 -20.67
C LYS A 12 -19.60 -28.66 -20.94
N THR A 13 -19.07 -28.68 -22.17
CA THR A 13 -17.89 -27.90 -22.56
C THR A 13 -18.15 -26.39 -22.47
N LYS A 14 -19.30 -25.90 -22.95
CA LYS A 14 -19.70 -24.48 -22.81
C LYS A 14 -19.80 -24.06 -21.33
N ARG A 15 -20.36 -24.91 -20.47
CA ARG A 15 -20.42 -24.67 -19.02
C ARG A 15 -19.03 -24.59 -18.40
N LYS A 16 -18.11 -25.48 -18.77
CA LYS A 16 -16.71 -25.44 -18.30
C LYS A 16 -16.01 -24.15 -18.74
N VAL A 17 -16.12 -23.79 -20.02
CA VAL A 17 -15.53 -22.54 -20.55
C VAL A 17 -16.08 -21.31 -19.82
N LEU A 18 -17.40 -21.24 -19.60
CA LEU A 18 -18.03 -20.14 -18.86
C LEU A 18 -17.50 -20.05 -17.42
N LEU A 19 -17.38 -21.19 -16.72
CA LEU A 19 -16.82 -21.23 -15.36
C LEU A 19 -15.38 -20.73 -15.36
N THR A 20 -14.55 -21.18 -16.32
CA THR A 20 -13.16 -20.74 -16.43
C THR A 20 -13.06 -19.23 -16.63
N ILE A 21 -13.88 -18.66 -17.53
CA ILE A 21 -13.90 -17.19 -17.77
C ILE A 21 -14.32 -16.44 -16.50
N LEU A 22 -15.34 -16.92 -15.80
CA LEU A 22 -15.82 -16.29 -14.58
C LEU A 22 -14.77 -16.34 -13.47
N THR A 23 -14.05 -17.46 -13.33
CA THR A 23 -12.93 -17.57 -12.39
C THR A 23 -11.80 -16.61 -12.75
N MET A 24 -11.43 -16.48 -14.03
CA MET A 24 -10.43 -15.51 -14.46
C MET A 24 -10.85 -14.06 -14.14
N LEU A 25 -12.12 -13.71 -14.37
CA LEU A 25 -12.66 -12.39 -14.04
C LEU A 25 -12.54 -12.08 -12.54
N VAL A 26 -12.89 -13.03 -11.68
CA VAL A 26 -12.77 -12.85 -10.21
C VAL A 26 -11.31 -12.64 -9.80
N ILE A 27 -10.36 -13.38 -10.40
CA ILE A 27 -8.93 -13.21 -10.12
C ILE A 27 -8.45 -11.82 -10.56
N ILE A 28 -8.84 -11.37 -11.76
CA ILE A 28 -8.44 -10.04 -12.28
C ILE A 28 -8.99 -8.92 -11.39
N ILE A 29 -10.27 -9.01 -11.01
CA ILE A 29 -10.91 -8.01 -10.14
C ILE A 29 -10.23 -8.02 -8.76
N GLY A 30 -9.99 -9.20 -8.18
CA GLY A 30 -9.33 -9.34 -6.89
C GLY A 30 -7.90 -8.77 -6.90
N PHE A 31 -7.13 -9.06 -7.95
CA PHE A 31 -5.79 -8.52 -8.12
C PHE A 31 -5.78 -7.01 -8.31
N GLY A 32 -6.71 -6.48 -9.13
CA GLY A 32 -6.89 -5.05 -9.33
C GLY A 32 -7.25 -4.34 -8.02
N TYR A 33 -8.18 -4.89 -7.26
CA TYR A 33 -8.56 -4.35 -5.95
C TYR A 33 -7.38 -4.35 -4.99
N TRP A 34 -6.67 -5.47 -4.84
CA TRP A 34 -5.48 -5.55 -3.99
C TRP A 34 -4.42 -4.53 -4.40
N LYS A 35 -4.15 -4.37 -5.70
CA LYS A 35 -3.14 -3.43 -6.20
C LYS A 35 -3.53 -1.97 -5.98
N LEU A 36 -4.82 -1.64 -6.05
CA LEU A 36 -5.31 -0.26 -5.94
C LEU A 36 -5.66 0.16 -4.51
N PHE A 37 -5.97 -0.77 -3.61
CA PHE A 37 -6.49 -0.47 -2.27
C PHE A 37 -5.65 -1.07 -1.13
N SER A 38 -4.46 -1.59 -1.40
CA SER A 38 -3.52 -1.99 -0.35
C SER A 38 -2.33 -1.04 -0.26
N LEU A 39 -1.77 -0.92 0.95
CA LEU A 39 -0.49 -0.24 1.16
C LEU A 39 0.67 -0.89 0.41
N GLN A 40 0.60 -2.20 0.13
CA GLN A 40 1.60 -2.88 -0.71
C GLN A 40 1.49 -2.47 -2.19
N GLY A 41 0.31 -1.99 -2.58
CA GLY A 41 0.02 -1.58 -3.94
C GLY A 41 0.60 -0.23 -4.34
N VAL A 42 0.89 0.65 -3.37
CA VAL A 42 1.31 2.04 -3.60
C VAL A 42 2.67 2.13 -4.30
N PRO A 43 2.89 3.14 -5.17
CA PRO A 43 4.15 3.30 -5.91
C PRO A 43 5.32 3.54 -4.95
N LYS A 44 6.52 3.09 -5.34
CA LYS A 44 7.71 3.26 -4.50
C LYS A 44 8.14 4.72 -4.38
N GLY A 45 8.20 5.45 -5.48
CA GLY A 45 8.70 6.83 -5.50
C GLY A 45 10.22 6.92 -5.37
N GLU A 46 10.71 8.15 -5.17
CA GLU A 46 12.12 8.51 -5.02
C GLU A 46 12.49 8.61 -3.53
N LEU A 47 13.59 8.00 -3.09
CA LEU A 47 13.99 8.01 -1.67
C LEU A 47 14.30 9.45 -1.22
N ILE A 48 13.66 9.89 -0.13
CA ILE A 48 13.87 11.22 0.47
C ILE A 48 14.71 11.11 1.74
N ARG A 49 14.30 10.26 2.69
CA ARG A 49 14.96 10.14 4.01
C ARG A 49 15.12 8.69 4.45
N THR A 50 16.09 8.50 5.33
CA THR A 50 16.26 7.28 6.12
C THR A 50 16.56 7.67 7.56
N VAL A 51 15.73 7.24 8.50
CA VAL A 51 15.84 7.59 9.93
C VAL A 51 15.86 6.33 10.77
N LYS A 52 16.91 6.16 11.58
CA LYS A 52 17.11 4.97 12.42
C LYS A 52 16.40 5.11 13.78
N SER A 53 15.83 4.01 14.28
CA SER A 53 15.24 3.97 15.62
C SER A 53 16.30 4.17 16.72
N PRO A 54 15.91 4.66 17.92
CA PRO A 54 16.85 4.89 19.02
C PRO A 54 17.66 3.66 19.45
N ASP A 55 17.06 2.47 19.39
CA ASP A 55 17.71 1.20 19.71
C ASP A 55 18.41 0.55 18.50
N GLY A 56 18.30 1.18 17.33
CA GLY A 56 18.96 0.76 16.12
C GLY A 56 18.38 -0.47 15.44
N LYS A 57 17.19 -0.96 15.83
CA LYS A 57 16.52 -2.13 15.25
C LYS A 57 15.72 -1.84 13.99
N TYR A 58 15.25 -0.61 13.83
CA TYR A 58 14.38 -0.22 12.73
C TYR A 58 14.95 0.94 11.93
N LEU A 59 14.62 0.98 10.64
CA LEU A 59 14.73 2.17 9.79
C LEU A 59 13.35 2.57 9.28
N ILE A 60 13.08 3.87 9.26
CA ILE A 60 12.03 4.45 8.43
C ILE A 60 12.68 5.02 7.18
N LYS A 61 12.28 4.51 6.01
CA LYS A 61 12.60 5.10 4.71
C LYS A 61 11.35 5.81 4.18
N THR A 62 11.46 7.07 3.79
CA THR A 62 10.38 7.79 3.11
C THR A 62 10.71 8.02 1.65
N TYR A 63 9.68 7.98 0.82
CA TYR A 63 9.81 8.12 -0.63
C TYR A 63 8.77 9.08 -1.19
N PHE A 64 9.22 10.00 -2.04
CA PHE A 64 8.42 11.00 -2.71
C PHE A 64 7.75 10.38 -3.94
N HIS A 65 6.45 10.58 -4.08
CA HIS A 65 5.72 10.20 -5.27
C HIS A 65 5.14 11.45 -5.94
N ASN A 66 5.71 11.80 -7.09
CA ASN A 66 5.14 12.82 -7.96
C ASN A 66 3.87 12.29 -8.63
N ALA A 67 2.73 12.91 -8.35
CA ALA A 67 1.42 12.48 -8.87
C ALA A 67 1.05 13.13 -10.22
N GLY A 68 1.92 14.01 -10.74
CA GLY A 68 1.73 14.75 -11.98
C GLY A 68 0.83 15.99 -11.82
N SER A 69 0.58 16.70 -12.92
CA SER A 69 -0.09 18.01 -12.90
C SER A 69 -1.56 18.02 -12.44
N LEU A 70 -2.18 16.85 -12.32
CA LEU A 70 -3.61 16.69 -12.01
C LEU A 70 -3.87 16.29 -10.55
N SER A 71 -2.82 16.12 -9.74
CA SER A 71 -2.92 15.69 -8.35
C SER A 71 -1.77 16.28 -7.54
N ALA A 72 -1.95 16.51 -6.24
CA ALA A 72 -0.82 16.82 -5.38
C ALA A 72 0.09 15.59 -5.14
N ASP A 73 1.29 15.85 -4.67
CA ASP A 73 2.24 14.78 -4.43
C ASP A 73 1.91 14.00 -3.15
N ALA A 74 2.49 12.80 -3.05
CA ALA A 74 2.29 11.90 -1.93
C ALA A 74 3.62 11.39 -1.40
N VAL A 75 3.61 10.92 -0.16
CA VAL A 75 4.77 10.25 0.45
C VAL A 75 4.40 8.87 0.97
N ARG A 76 5.26 7.91 0.63
CA ARG A 76 5.25 6.56 1.17
C ARG A 76 6.31 6.41 2.25
N GLY A 77 5.94 5.86 3.39
CA GLY A 77 6.88 5.41 4.43
C GLY A 77 6.97 3.89 4.51
N GLU A 78 8.20 3.39 4.59
CA GLU A 78 8.56 1.99 4.67
C GLU A 78 9.35 1.74 5.96
N LEU A 79 8.87 0.79 6.76
CA LEU A 79 9.56 0.27 7.93
C LEU A 79 10.45 -0.89 7.51
N VAL A 80 11.73 -0.81 7.86
CA VAL A 80 12.70 -1.90 7.69
C VAL A 80 13.08 -2.42 9.07
N ASN A 81 12.89 -3.71 9.30
CA ASN A 81 13.41 -4.40 10.49
C ASN A 81 14.79 -4.96 10.17
N LEU A 82 15.82 -4.45 10.85
CA LEU A 82 17.21 -4.83 10.63
C LEU A 82 17.58 -6.20 11.20
N ASP A 83 16.81 -6.69 12.19
CA ASP A 83 17.04 -8.01 12.79
C ASP A 83 16.53 -9.13 11.86
N THR A 84 15.44 -8.89 11.13
CA THR A 84 14.77 -9.89 10.29
C THR A 84 14.89 -9.64 8.79
N ASP A 85 15.55 -8.54 8.40
CA ASP A 85 15.66 -8.07 7.01
C ASP A 85 14.31 -7.97 6.28
N SER A 86 13.27 -7.54 7.00
CA SER A 86 11.90 -7.45 6.47
C SER A 86 11.47 -6.01 6.26
N GLU A 87 10.84 -5.72 5.13
CA GLU A 87 10.33 -4.40 4.77
C GLU A 87 8.79 -4.39 4.72
N LYS A 88 8.16 -3.33 5.23
CA LYS A 88 6.71 -3.13 5.18
C LYS A 88 6.36 -1.67 4.94
N ASN A 89 5.46 -1.39 4.00
CA ASN A 89 4.87 -0.05 3.87
C ASN A 89 3.94 0.21 5.07
N ILE A 90 4.18 1.30 5.79
CA ILE A 90 3.43 1.68 6.99
C ILE A 90 2.79 3.07 6.92
N TYR A 91 3.14 3.87 5.93
CA TYR A 91 2.62 5.23 5.77
C TYR A 91 2.36 5.51 4.30
N TRP A 92 1.17 6.03 4.00
CA TRP A 92 0.80 6.57 2.71
C TRP A 92 -0.05 7.80 2.95
N ASN A 93 0.47 8.97 2.59
CA ASN A 93 -0.23 10.23 2.80
C ASN A 93 -0.14 11.12 1.56
N TYR A 94 -1.17 11.94 1.40
CA TYR A 94 -1.34 12.95 0.37
C TYR A 94 -2.19 14.08 0.99
N PRO A 95 -1.97 15.37 0.72
CA PRO A 95 -0.78 15.91 0.10
C PRO A 95 0.42 15.74 1.05
N ASP A 96 1.56 15.36 0.51
CA ASP A 96 2.80 15.27 1.29
C ASP A 96 4.02 15.40 0.35
N THR A 97 5.18 15.78 0.88
CA THR A 97 6.40 15.96 0.05
C THR A 97 7.65 15.48 0.76
N ASP A 98 7.84 15.88 2.02
CA ASP A 98 8.98 15.51 2.85
C ASP A 98 8.59 15.59 4.35
N PRO A 99 7.80 14.61 4.84
CA PRO A 99 7.26 14.65 6.19
C PRO A 99 8.40 14.60 7.22
N TYR A 100 8.23 15.37 8.30
CA TYR A 100 9.10 15.31 9.46
C TYR A 100 8.99 13.95 10.12
N ILE A 101 10.12 13.31 10.41
CA ILE A 101 10.17 11.99 11.04
C ILE A 101 10.85 12.11 12.40
N GLU A 102 10.21 11.58 13.44
CA GLU A 102 10.72 11.57 14.80
C GLU A 102 10.34 10.28 15.50
N TRP A 103 11.33 9.59 16.05
CA TRP A 103 11.08 8.47 16.96
C TRP A 103 10.76 9.02 18.36
N VAL A 104 9.51 8.89 18.78
CA VAL A 104 9.05 9.26 20.13
C VAL A 104 9.67 8.33 21.17
N ASN A 105 9.83 7.05 20.83
CA ASN A 105 10.62 6.07 21.56
C ASN A 105 11.06 4.95 20.60
N LYS A 106 11.56 3.82 21.11
CA LYS A 106 12.05 2.71 20.27
C LYS A 106 10.98 2.03 19.38
N ASN A 107 9.71 2.14 19.75
CA ASN A 107 8.59 1.48 19.05
C ASN A 107 7.59 2.47 18.43
N ILE A 108 7.58 3.73 18.89
CA ILE A 108 6.62 4.73 18.43
C ILE A 108 7.35 5.74 17.56
N VAL A 109 6.88 5.90 16.33
CA VAL A 109 7.39 6.87 15.38
C VAL A 109 6.28 7.83 14.96
N ARG A 110 6.63 9.10 14.82
CA ARG A 110 5.81 10.10 14.17
C ARG A 110 6.36 10.37 12.77
N ILE A 111 5.49 10.30 11.77
CA ILE A 111 5.77 10.64 10.37
C ILE A 111 4.74 11.70 9.96
N GLY A 112 5.20 12.92 9.74
CA GLY A 112 4.31 14.06 9.58
C GLY A 112 3.49 14.28 10.85
N ASP A 113 2.17 14.19 10.72
CA ASP A 113 1.22 14.32 11.83
C ASP A 113 0.73 12.97 12.36
N GLN A 114 1.14 11.87 11.74
CA GLN A 114 0.69 10.53 12.08
C GLN A 114 1.66 9.86 13.05
N THR A 115 1.13 9.35 14.15
CA THR A 115 1.90 8.61 15.16
C THR A 115 1.54 7.14 15.07
N LEU A 116 2.55 6.28 14.91
CA LEU A 116 2.39 4.85 14.67
C LEU A 116 3.22 4.03 15.67
N ASP A 117 2.61 3.05 16.30
CA ASP A 117 3.29 2.01 17.07
C ASP A 117 3.68 0.83 16.15
N VAL A 118 4.98 0.73 15.83
CA VAL A 118 5.50 -0.31 14.95
C VAL A 118 5.44 -1.70 15.59
N SER A 119 5.39 -1.79 16.93
CA SER A 119 5.25 -3.06 17.65
C SER A 119 3.84 -3.66 17.51
N GLN A 120 2.83 -2.79 17.36
CA GLN A 120 1.44 -3.17 17.09
C GLN A 120 1.15 -3.30 15.58
N LYS A 121 2.16 -3.11 14.73
CA LYS A 121 2.06 -3.16 13.27
C LYS A 121 1.09 -2.12 12.69
N GLU A 122 0.90 -1.02 13.40
CA GLU A 122 0.05 0.10 12.94
C GLU A 122 0.55 0.66 11.61
N THR A 123 -0.40 1.13 10.82
CA THR A 123 -0.14 1.74 9.52
C THR A 123 -1.10 2.89 9.29
N TYR A 124 -0.66 3.90 8.54
CA TYR A 124 -1.51 4.98 8.07
C TYR A 124 -1.67 4.92 6.56
N ASP A 125 -2.92 5.00 6.10
CA ASP A 125 -3.29 5.15 4.71
C ASP A 125 -4.38 6.21 4.64
N TRP A 126 -4.08 7.36 4.01
CA TRP A 126 -5.05 8.46 3.91
C TRP A 126 -6.37 8.04 3.24
N ARG A 127 -6.36 6.97 2.43
CA ARG A 127 -7.55 6.42 1.76
C ARG A 127 -8.55 5.83 2.74
N ASP A 128 -8.09 5.42 3.92
CA ASP A 128 -8.89 4.79 4.97
C ASP A 128 -9.23 5.77 6.11
N ASP A 129 -8.81 7.04 6.01
CA ASP A 129 -9.00 8.07 7.03
C ASP A 129 -10.08 9.08 6.62
N ASP A 130 -11.31 8.86 7.09
CA ASP A 130 -12.45 9.77 6.84
C ASP A 130 -12.25 11.19 7.40
N LYS A 131 -11.27 11.38 8.30
CA LYS A 131 -10.93 12.67 8.91
C LYS A 131 -9.72 13.32 8.26
N HIS A 132 -9.18 12.70 7.22
CA HIS A 132 -8.01 13.19 6.52
C HIS A 132 -8.26 14.61 5.97
N VAL A 133 -7.39 15.55 6.36
CA VAL A 133 -7.42 16.93 5.90
C VAL A 133 -6.40 17.09 4.79
N LYS A 134 -6.80 17.74 3.68
CA LYS A 134 -5.92 18.01 2.52
C LYS A 134 -4.94 19.16 2.79
N GLU A 135 -4.23 19.09 3.90
CA GLU A 135 -3.19 20.01 4.31
C GLU A 135 -1.86 19.25 4.40
N MET A 136 -0.76 19.97 4.13
CA MET A 136 0.57 19.38 4.30
C MET A 136 0.77 19.04 5.77
N PRO A 137 1.14 17.79 6.12
CA PRO A 137 1.48 17.48 7.49
C PRO A 137 2.78 18.21 7.86
N LYS A 138 3.22 18.14 9.11
CA LYS A 138 4.52 18.69 9.51
C LYS A 138 5.65 18.21 8.56
N GLN A 139 6.22 19.13 7.79
CA GLN A 139 7.31 18.87 6.85
C GLN A 139 8.69 19.04 7.53
N PHE A 140 9.73 18.45 6.96
CA PHE A 140 11.11 18.63 7.43
C PHE A 140 11.67 20.01 7.04
N SER A 141 11.49 20.43 5.79
CA SER A 141 11.75 21.81 5.37
C SER A 141 10.51 22.66 5.61
N ARG A 142 10.64 23.73 6.41
CA ARG A 142 9.61 24.76 6.58
C ARG A 142 9.45 25.63 5.34
#